data_AF-A0A2S3ICC3-F1
#
_entry.id   AF-A0A2S3ICC3-F1
#
_cell.length_a   1.000
_cell.length_b   1.000
_cell.length_c   1.000
_cell.angle_alpha   90.00
_cell.angle_beta   90.00
_cell.angle_gamma   90.00
#
_symmetry.space_group_name_H-M   'P 1'
#
loop_
_entity.id
_entity.type
_entity.pdbx_description
1 polymer ?
#
loop_
_entity_poly.entity_id
_entity_poly.type
_entity_poly.pdbx_seq_one_letter_code
_entity_poly.pdbx_strand_id
1 'polypeptide(L)'
;MSLTAAFRAAKIPRTLPTECGEASAASDGKKPSAGPEKRKEPPPWCVYLIASTRIPRTYVGVTTDFPRRLRQHNGELKGGAKAASAGRPWNLACLVEGFVNRSEACEFEYKWKNISRKMARKRTEPSVESVLQHRQAALNRVETCVDCSHLQIKWHSS
;
A
#
# COMPACT_ATOMS: atom_id res chain seq x y z
N MET A 1 1.11 17.07 46.52
CA MET A 1 1.73 15.74 46.40
C MET A 1 0.61 14.70 46.41
N SER A 2 0.21 14.16 45.26
CA SER A 2 -0.46 12.86 45.20
C SER A 2 -0.40 12.33 43.77
N LEU A 3 0.44 11.32 43.57
CA LEU A 3 0.56 10.53 42.35
C LEU A 3 -0.35 9.32 42.50
N THR A 4 -1.22 9.06 41.54
CA THR A 4 -1.83 7.74 41.38
C THR A 4 -1.80 7.31 39.91
N ALA A 5 -1.46 6.05 39.75
CA ALA A 5 -0.84 5.47 38.58
C ALA A 5 -1.82 4.68 37.71
N ALA A 6 -1.29 4.35 36.53
CA ALA A 6 -1.50 3.11 35.78
C ALA A 6 -2.87 2.85 35.15
N PHE A 7 -2.90 2.89 33.83
CA PHE A 7 -3.74 1.98 33.05
C PHE A 7 -2.88 1.08 32.17
N ARG A 8 -3.15 -0.22 32.33
CA ARG A 8 -2.42 -1.37 31.82
C ARG A 8 -2.67 -1.60 30.33
N ALA A 9 -1.65 -2.12 29.66
CA ALA A 9 -1.77 -2.80 28.39
C ALA A 9 -2.65 -4.05 28.53
N ALA A 10 -3.55 -4.27 27.57
CA ALA A 10 -4.24 -5.55 27.38
C ALA A 10 -4.37 -5.87 25.88
N LYS A 11 -4.40 -7.18 25.62
CA LYS A 11 -3.93 -7.91 24.44
C LYS A 11 -5.08 -8.15 23.45
N ILE A 12 -4.72 -8.25 22.17
CA ILE A 12 -5.57 -8.61 21.02
C ILE A 12 -6.23 -9.99 21.23
N PRO A 13 -7.49 -10.18 20.79
CA PRO A 13 -7.84 -11.36 20.00
C PRO A 13 -8.48 -11.03 18.65
N ARG A 14 -8.15 -11.86 17.67
CA ARG A 14 -8.58 -11.87 16.27
C ARG A 14 -9.71 -12.90 16.14
N THR A 15 -10.90 -12.52 15.69
CA THR A 15 -11.88 -13.44 15.09
C THR A 15 -12.75 -12.70 14.06
N LEU A 16 -12.66 -13.17 12.81
CA LEU A 16 -13.61 -12.93 11.72
C LEU A 16 -14.73 -13.96 11.82
N PRO A 17 -15.96 -13.59 11.42
CA PRO A 17 -16.81 -14.54 10.68
C PRO A 17 -17.24 -13.98 9.31
N THR A 18 -16.97 -14.81 8.30
CA THR A 18 -17.74 -15.15 7.07
C THR A 18 -19.22 -15.45 7.45
N GLU A 19 -20.31 -15.17 6.73
CA GLU A 19 -20.73 -15.40 5.33
C GLU A 19 -22.15 -14.76 5.10
N CYS A 20 -22.48 -14.18 3.94
CA CYS A 20 -23.42 -14.64 2.88
C CYS A 20 -24.88 -14.06 2.87
N GLY A 21 -25.30 -13.65 1.66
CA GLY A 21 -26.69 -13.51 1.15
C GLY A 21 -27.32 -12.10 1.20
N GLU A 22 -28.01 -11.54 0.19
CA GLU A 22 -28.27 -11.90 -1.21
C GLU A 22 -28.95 -10.69 -1.93
N ALA A 23 -28.72 -10.63 -3.26
CA ALA A 23 -29.42 -10.01 -4.41
C ALA A 23 -30.36 -8.77 -4.32
N SER A 24 -30.23 -7.89 -5.33
CA SER A 24 -31.23 -7.75 -6.41
C SER A 24 -30.69 -7.01 -7.65
N ALA A 25 -31.13 -7.49 -8.82
CA ALA A 25 -30.78 -7.18 -10.22
C ALA A 25 -31.32 -5.79 -10.71
N ALA A 26 -31.10 -5.25 -11.93
CA ALA A 26 -30.84 -5.81 -13.25
C ALA A 26 -30.33 -4.75 -14.29
N SER A 27 -29.74 -5.25 -15.40
CA SER A 27 -29.69 -4.79 -16.82
C SER A 27 -29.08 -3.41 -17.18
N ASP A 28 -28.41 -3.14 -18.32
CA ASP A 28 -28.28 -3.77 -19.64
C ASP A 28 -27.03 -3.16 -20.36
N GLY A 29 -26.53 -3.78 -21.44
CA GLY A 29 -25.87 -3.02 -22.52
C GLY A 29 -24.35 -3.14 -22.81
N LYS A 30 -23.98 -4.20 -23.54
CA LYS A 30 -23.05 -4.25 -24.71
C LYS A 30 -21.51 -4.33 -24.56
N LYS A 31 -21.02 -5.49 -25.03
CA LYS A 31 -19.65 -5.97 -25.31
C LYS A 31 -18.97 -5.20 -26.47
N PRO A 32 -17.63 -5.17 -26.51
CA PRO A 32 -16.98 -5.65 -27.75
C PRO A 32 -15.93 -6.72 -27.49
N SER A 33 -15.85 -7.62 -28.46
CA SER A 33 -15.01 -8.80 -28.58
C SER A 33 -13.62 -8.49 -29.13
N ALA A 34 -12.56 -9.06 -28.54
CA ALA A 34 -11.31 -9.33 -29.25
C ALA A 34 -10.45 -10.40 -28.55
N GLY A 35 -10.22 -11.53 -29.23
CA GLY A 35 -9.06 -12.42 -29.05
C GLY A 35 -9.23 -13.65 -28.13
N PRO A 36 -8.52 -14.77 -28.40
CA PRO A 36 -8.49 -15.92 -27.51
C PRO A 36 -7.70 -15.52 -26.26
N GLU A 37 -8.41 -15.35 -25.15
CA GLU A 37 -7.81 -14.99 -23.87
C GLU A 37 -6.91 -16.13 -23.40
N LYS A 38 -5.60 -16.01 -23.60
CA LYS A 38 -4.60 -16.80 -22.86
C LYS A 38 -4.98 -16.67 -21.38
N ARG A 39 -5.24 -17.80 -20.70
CA ARG A 39 -5.51 -17.85 -19.26
C ARG A 39 -4.40 -17.05 -18.58
N LYS A 40 -4.68 -15.80 -18.21
CA LYS A 40 -3.70 -14.94 -17.56
C LYS A 40 -3.50 -15.54 -16.18
N GLU A 41 -2.27 -15.97 -15.90
CA GLU A 41 -1.90 -16.28 -14.53
C GLU A 41 -2.31 -15.10 -13.64
N PRO A 42 -2.81 -15.37 -12.41
CA PRO A 42 -3.26 -14.30 -11.53
C PRO A 42 -2.13 -13.28 -11.41
N PRO A 43 -2.42 -11.98 -11.60
CA PRO A 43 -1.38 -10.97 -11.57
C PRO A 43 -0.63 -11.05 -10.23
N PRO A 44 0.72 -11.04 -10.26
CA PRO A 44 1.53 -11.25 -9.08
C PRO A 44 1.22 -10.19 -8.02
N TRP A 45 1.39 -10.54 -6.75
CA TRP A 45 1.25 -9.57 -5.68
C TRP A 45 2.34 -8.49 -5.81
N CYS A 46 1.97 -7.24 -5.56
CA CYS A 46 2.89 -6.12 -5.58
C CYS A 46 2.68 -5.20 -4.38
N VAL A 47 3.77 -4.59 -3.92
CA VAL A 47 3.78 -3.55 -2.90
C VAL A 47 4.07 -2.24 -3.59
N TYR A 48 3.27 -1.21 -3.31
CA TYR A 48 3.42 0.09 -3.92
C TYR A 48 3.59 1.18 -2.86
N LEU A 49 4.39 2.17 -3.21
CA LEU A 49 4.56 3.44 -2.54
C LEU A 49 4.01 4.53 -3.46
N ILE A 50 3.02 5.26 -2.97
CA ILE A 50 2.50 6.46 -3.62
C ILE A 50 2.78 7.68 -2.74
N ALA A 51 3.04 8.81 -3.37
CA ALA A 51 3.25 10.09 -2.71
C ALA A 51 2.22 11.10 -3.20
N SER A 52 1.79 11.97 -2.29
CA SER A 52 0.97 13.11 -2.66
C SER A 52 1.85 14.20 -3.25
N THR A 53 1.40 14.81 -4.34
CA THR A 53 2.07 15.98 -4.93
C THR A 53 1.84 17.24 -4.10
N ARG A 54 0.76 17.30 -3.32
CA ARG A 54 0.33 18.52 -2.60
C ARG A 54 0.81 18.58 -1.17
N ILE A 55 0.92 17.43 -0.51
CA ILE A 55 1.28 17.34 0.90
C ILE A 55 2.44 16.36 1.07
N PRO A 56 3.33 16.58 2.06
CA PRO A 56 4.44 15.67 2.36
C PRO A 56 3.93 14.39 3.04
N ARG A 57 3.13 13.60 2.32
CA ARG A 57 2.56 12.34 2.77
C ARG A 57 2.77 11.26 1.74
N THR A 58 3.04 10.07 2.25
CA THR A 58 3.20 8.85 1.47
C THR A 58 2.25 7.79 1.97
N TYR A 59 1.79 6.93 1.07
CA TYR A 59 1.02 5.74 1.40
C TYR A 59 1.71 4.51 0.85
N VAL A 60 1.80 3.46 1.66
CA VAL A 60 2.32 2.15 1.28
C VAL A 60 1.20 1.14 1.42
N GLY A 61 1.00 0.31 0.39
CA GLY A 61 0.00 -0.74 0.40
C GLY A 61 0.33 -1.90 -0.52
N VAL A 62 -0.50 -2.93 -0.46
CA VAL A 62 -0.38 -4.17 -1.25
C VAL A 62 -1.57 -4.29 -2.19
N THR A 63 -1.34 -4.74 -3.42
CA THR A 63 -2.39 -5.00 -4.42
C THR A 63 -1.91 -6.03 -5.43
N THR A 64 -2.82 -6.61 -6.20
CA THR A 64 -2.51 -7.40 -7.41
C THR A 64 -2.71 -6.57 -8.68
N ASP A 65 -3.45 -5.47 -8.57
CA ASP A 65 -3.75 -4.55 -9.66
C ASP A 65 -3.47 -3.13 -9.18
N PHE A 66 -2.29 -2.62 -9.55
CA PHE A 66 -1.84 -1.28 -9.17
C PHE A 66 -2.57 -0.17 -9.94
N PRO A 67 -2.71 -0.21 -11.29
CA PRO A 67 -3.40 0.83 -12.02
C PRO A 67 -4.83 1.07 -11.52
N ARG A 68 -5.60 0.01 -11.27
CA ARG A 68 -6.95 0.13 -10.70
C ARG A 68 -6.92 0.74 -9.30
N ARG A 69 -5.96 0.32 -8.47
CA ARG A 69 -5.82 0.82 -7.09
C ARG A 69 -5.44 2.30 -7.04
N LEU A 70 -4.57 2.76 -7.94
CA LEU A 70 -4.19 4.17 -8.04
C LEU A 70 -5.39 5.05 -8.39
N ARG A 71 -6.21 4.62 -9.37
CA ARG A 71 -7.45 5.31 -9.75
C ARG A 71 -8.47 5.36 -8.60
N GLN A 72 -8.56 4.30 -7.79
CA GLN A 72 -9.37 4.31 -6.56
C GLN A 72 -8.84 5.32 -5.52
N HIS A 73 -7.52 5.40 -5.32
CA HIS A 73 -6.91 6.39 -4.44
C HIS A 73 -7.13 7.81 -4.92
N ASN A 74 -7.08 8.06 -6.23
CA ASN A 74 -7.39 9.35 -6.85
C ASN A 74 -8.90 9.67 -6.92
N GLY A 75 -9.77 8.69 -6.65
CA GLY A 75 -11.22 8.89 -6.58
C GLY A 75 -11.94 8.78 -7.92
N GLU A 76 -11.25 8.36 -8.97
CA GLU A 76 -11.86 8.05 -10.27
C GLU A 76 -12.73 6.80 -10.20
N LEU A 77 -12.39 5.87 -9.30
CA LEU A 77 -13.12 4.62 -9.08
C LEU A 77 -13.62 4.52 -7.64
N LYS A 78 -14.78 3.87 -7.46
CA LYS A 78 -15.34 3.54 -6.14
C LYS A 78 -14.45 2.51 -5.42
N GLY A 79 -14.47 2.55 -4.08
CA GLY A 79 -13.71 1.60 -3.23
C GLY A 79 -12.32 2.07 -2.79
N GLY A 80 -11.97 3.34 -2.98
CA GLY A 80 -10.75 3.94 -2.42
C GLY A 80 -10.79 4.09 -0.90
N ALA A 81 -9.62 4.09 -0.26
CA ALA A 81 -9.53 4.31 1.19
C ALA A 81 -9.91 5.75 1.55
N LYS A 82 -10.79 5.93 2.55
CA LYS A 82 -11.19 7.26 3.05
C LYS A 82 -9.97 8.11 3.47
N ALA A 83 -8.97 7.49 4.10
CA ALA A 83 -7.75 8.18 4.52
C ALA A 83 -6.88 8.69 3.35
N ALA A 84 -7.04 8.12 2.16
CA ALA A 84 -6.31 8.53 0.97
C ALA A 84 -6.97 9.72 0.26
N SER A 85 -8.21 10.11 0.59
CA SER A 85 -8.86 11.23 -0.10
C SER A 85 -8.16 12.57 0.12
N ALA A 86 -7.60 12.78 1.32
CA ALA A 86 -6.96 14.03 1.71
C ALA A 86 -5.61 14.31 1.02
N GLY A 87 -4.98 13.30 0.42
CA GLY A 87 -3.68 13.42 -0.23
C GLY A 87 -3.71 13.40 -1.76
N ARG A 88 -4.89 13.54 -2.38
CA ARG A 88 -5.02 13.56 -3.84
C ARG A 88 -4.43 14.84 -4.45
N PRO A 89 -3.82 14.80 -5.64
CA PRO A 89 -3.52 13.60 -6.44
C PRO A 89 -2.34 12.80 -5.86
N TRP A 90 -2.43 11.47 -6.03
CA TRP A 90 -1.37 10.53 -5.70
C TRP A 90 -0.62 10.14 -6.96
N ASN A 91 0.71 10.17 -6.86
CA ASN A 91 1.62 9.70 -7.90
C ASN A 91 2.34 8.44 -7.42
N LEU A 92 2.64 7.54 -8.35
CA LEU A 92 3.50 6.38 -8.10
C LEU A 92 4.93 6.87 -7.82
N ALA A 93 5.50 6.44 -6.70
CA ALA A 93 6.89 6.74 -6.34
C ALA A 93 7.77 5.48 -6.40
N CYS A 94 7.27 4.34 -5.92
CA CYS A 94 7.98 3.06 -6.03
C CYS A 94 6.99 1.91 -6.17
N LEU A 95 7.33 0.94 -7.02
CA LEU A 95 6.59 -0.30 -7.21
C LEU A 95 7.55 -1.47 -6.99
N VAL A 96 7.14 -2.42 -6.15
CA VAL A 96 7.86 -3.66 -5.87
C VAL A 96 7.01 -4.83 -6.34
N GLU A 97 7.52 -5.57 -7.30
CA GLU A 97 6.84 -6.71 -7.93
C GLU A 97 7.65 -8.00 -7.69
N GLY A 98 7.04 -9.16 -7.94
CA GLY A 98 7.71 -10.47 -7.81
C GLY A 98 7.36 -11.25 -6.54
N PHE A 99 6.39 -10.79 -5.76
CA PHE A 99 5.91 -11.55 -4.59
C PHE A 99 5.10 -12.77 -5.04
N VAL A 100 5.45 -13.93 -4.49
CA VAL A 100 4.77 -15.19 -4.80
C VAL A 100 3.42 -15.23 -4.08
N ASN A 101 3.40 -14.78 -2.83
CA ASN A 101 2.26 -14.88 -1.94
C ASN A 101 1.83 -13.53 -1.37
N ARG A 102 0.53 -13.41 -1.07
CA ARG A 102 0.00 -12.25 -0.34
C ARG A 102 0.71 -12.03 0.99
N SER A 103 0.99 -13.10 1.72
CA SER A 103 1.63 -13.05 3.04
C SER A 103 3.00 -12.39 2.97
N GLU A 104 3.80 -12.78 1.97
CA GLU A 104 5.12 -12.21 1.72
C GLU A 104 5.05 -10.71 1.43
N ALA A 105 4.13 -10.30 0.55
CA ALA A 105 3.91 -8.89 0.24
C ALA A 105 3.44 -8.09 1.48
N CYS A 106 2.57 -8.67 2.33
CA CYS A 106 2.13 -8.04 3.57
C CYS A 106 3.27 -7.93 4.60
N GLU A 107 4.11 -8.95 4.71
CA GLU A 107 5.27 -8.92 5.60
C GLU A 107 6.28 -7.85 5.17
N PHE A 108 6.54 -7.75 3.87
CA PHE A 108 7.39 -6.71 3.29
C PHE A 108 6.83 -5.31 3.58
N GLU A 109 5.53 -5.11 3.33
CA GLU A 109 4.83 -3.85 3.62
C GLU A 109 4.93 -3.47 5.11
N TYR A 110 4.70 -4.43 5.99
CA TYR A 110 4.83 -4.24 7.43
C TYR A 110 6.26 -3.88 7.84
N LYS A 111 7.27 -4.63 7.36
CA LYS A 111 8.69 -4.39 7.66
C LYS A 111 9.11 -3.00 7.18
N TRP A 112 8.73 -2.61 5.97
CA TRP A 112 9.03 -1.27 5.43
C TRP A 112 8.38 -0.16 6.26
N LYS A 113 7.10 -0.31 6.64
CA LYS A 113 6.41 0.62 7.56
C LYS A 113 7.06 0.66 8.94
N ASN A 114 7.52 -0.48 9.45
CA ASN A 114 8.13 -0.59 10.77
C ASN A 114 9.50 0.09 10.82
N ILE A 115 10.38 -0.21 9.86
CA ILE A 115 11.70 0.43 9.75
C ILE A 115 11.54 1.94 9.56
N SER A 116 10.65 2.37 8.67
CA SER A 116 10.39 3.80 8.45
C SER A 116 9.90 4.52 9.71
N ARG A 117 9.15 3.85 10.61
CA ARG A 117 8.74 4.43 11.91
C ARG A 117 9.87 4.48 12.94
N LYS A 118 10.76 3.49 12.92
CA LYS A 118 11.92 3.42 13.84
C LYS A 118 13.04 4.38 13.45
N MET A 119 13.11 4.78 12.17
CA MET A 119 14.07 5.75 11.69
C MET A 119 13.74 7.16 12.20
N ALA A 120 14.75 7.83 12.76
CA ALA A 120 14.64 9.23 13.13
C ALA A 120 14.34 10.07 11.88
N ARG A 121 13.36 10.96 11.97
CA ARG A 121 13.10 11.95 10.92
C ARG A 121 14.05 13.12 11.13
N LYS A 122 14.65 13.61 10.04
CA LYS A 122 15.38 14.88 10.10
C LYS A 122 14.44 15.99 10.55
N ARG A 123 14.99 16.89 11.36
CA ARG A 123 14.28 18.03 11.98
C ARG A 123 14.14 19.21 11.00
N THR A 124 13.93 18.89 9.72
CA THR A 124 13.82 19.84 8.61
C THR A 124 12.35 19.95 8.20
N GLU A 125 11.99 21.07 7.58
CA GLU A 125 10.64 21.27 7.03
C GLU A 125 10.21 20.08 6.15
N PRO A 126 9.01 19.52 6.37
CA PRO A 126 8.57 18.34 5.66
C PRO A 126 8.25 18.69 4.20
N SER A 127 9.12 18.28 3.29
CA SER A 127 8.89 18.32 1.84
C SER A 127 8.56 16.93 1.30
N VAL A 128 7.82 16.85 0.19
CA VAL A 128 7.52 15.58 -0.51
C VAL A 128 8.82 14.80 -0.76
N GLU A 129 9.85 15.49 -1.22
CA GLU A 129 11.18 14.92 -1.48
C GLU A 129 11.81 14.32 -0.23
N SER A 130 11.76 15.05 0.90
CA SER A 130 12.31 14.57 2.18
C SER A 130 11.60 13.30 2.68
N VAL A 131 10.29 13.18 2.44
CA VAL A 131 9.52 12.01 2.85
C VAL A 131 9.82 10.82 1.93
N LEU A 132 10.02 11.05 0.64
CA LEU A 132 10.44 10.03 -0.31
C LEU A 132 11.86 9.51 0.01
N GLN A 133 12.81 10.40 0.27
CA GLN A 133 14.16 10.03 0.70
C GLN A 133 14.14 9.20 1.99
N HIS A 134 13.31 9.57 2.97
CA HIS A 134 13.12 8.79 4.19
C HIS A 134 12.57 7.39 3.90
N ARG A 135 11.66 7.26 2.93
CA ARG A 135 11.11 5.96 2.50
C ARG A 135 12.13 5.12 1.74
N GLN A 136 12.94 5.73 0.89
CA GLN A 136 14.01 5.07 0.16
C GLN A 136 15.09 4.55 1.12
N ALA A 137 15.53 5.37 2.07
CA ALA A 137 16.47 4.94 3.10
C ALA A 137 15.91 3.80 3.98
N ALA A 138 14.59 3.81 4.24
CA ALA A 138 13.93 2.69 4.91
C ALA A 138 13.88 1.43 4.05
N LEU A 139 13.69 1.56 2.73
CA LEU A 139 13.68 0.43 1.80
C LEU A 139 15.06 -0.24 1.73
N ASN A 140 16.14 0.55 1.61
CA ASN A 140 17.51 0.02 1.60
C ASN A 140 17.80 -0.81 2.86
N ARG A 141 17.26 -0.42 4.03
CA ARG A 141 17.36 -1.22 5.25
C ARG A 141 16.51 -2.49 5.21
N VAL A 142 15.34 -2.47 4.57
CA VAL A 142 14.54 -3.69 4.36
C VAL A 142 15.32 -4.68 3.49
N GLU A 143 15.94 -4.20 2.40
CA GLU A 143 16.75 -5.03 1.50
C GLU A 143 17.92 -5.71 2.23
N THR A 144 18.51 -5.05 3.24
CA THR A 144 19.54 -5.70 4.07
C THR A 144 19.00 -6.76 5.04
N CYS A 145 17.69 -6.79 5.30
CA CYS A 145 17.05 -7.67 6.29
C CYS A 145 16.16 -8.76 5.68
N VAL A 146 15.88 -8.68 4.37
CA VAL A 146 14.98 -9.57 3.65
C VAL A 146 15.64 -9.93 2.34
N ASP A 147 15.65 -11.21 1.99
CA ASP A 147 16.07 -11.62 0.66
C ASP A 147 15.10 -11.05 -0.39
N CYS A 148 15.56 -10.04 -1.12
CA CYS A 148 14.80 -9.35 -2.15
C CYS A 148 15.33 -9.69 -3.55
N SER A 149 16.13 -10.75 -3.70
CA SER A 149 16.82 -11.09 -4.95
C SER A 149 15.84 -11.39 -6.10
N HIS A 150 14.68 -11.95 -5.78
CA HIS A 150 13.60 -12.24 -6.73
C HIS A 150 12.63 -11.07 -6.94
N LEU A 151 12.77 -9.99 -6.17
CA LEU A 151 11.86 -8.84 -6.24
C LEU A 151 12.37 -7.81 -7.24
N GLN A 152 11.44 -7.26 -8.03
CA GLN A 152 11.71 -6.17 -8.97
C GLN A 152 11.29 -4.84 -8.33
N ILE A 153 12.26 -4.03 -7.94
CA ILE A 153 12.02 -2.72 -7.32
C ILE A 153 12.19 -1.64 -8.38
N LYS A 154 11.09 -0.96 -8.72
CA LYS A 154 11.04 0.11 -9.73
C LYS A 154 10.72 1.44 -9.05
N TRP A 155 11.67 2.36 -9.06
CA TRP A 155 11.45 3.73 -8.60
C TRP A 155 10.97 4.59 -9.76
N HIS A 156 9.95 5.40 -9.49
CA HIS A 156 9.41 6.38 -10.43
C HIS A 156 9.66 7.76 -9.82
N SER A 157 10.72 8.42 -10.27
CA SER A 157 10.93 9.83 -10.01
C SER A 157 9.92 10.61 -10.86
N SER A 158 9.04 11.39 -10.22
CA SER A 158 8.20 12.38 -10.91
C SER A 158 9.02 13.58 -11.35
#